data_AF-A0A6J5CP67-F1
#
_entry.id   AF-A0A6J5CP67-F1
#
_cell.length_a   1.000
_cell.length_b   1.000
_cell.length_c   1.000
_cell.angle_alpha   90.00
_cell.angle_beta   90.00
_cell.angle_gamma   90.00
#
_symmetry.space_group_name_H-M   'P 1'
#
loop_
_entity.id
_entity.type
_entity.pdbx_description
1 polymer ?
#
loop_
_entity_poly.entity_id
_entity_poly.type
_entity_poly.pdbx_seq_one_letter_code
_entity_poly.pdbx_strand_id
1 'polypeptide(L)'
;MRLLKERLTRVELAGAVIALQVVVQEVKEAEAASDSLFPDPGGTASDHARLLELLVARLGAENVLRPVPLADHRPEVAARWVSVTDKTKYVAPATDTPRPTWQLEAPIKLLMRGERPFYGTSLRTVSSGERVEAGWFQGEPVTRDYFVAEADDHVCYWIFRERTAPLTTMSRAGICTDFSDKSWRRVPSACPAMPSCSAPPTS
;
A
#
# COMPACT_ATOMS: atom_id res chain seq x y z
N MET A 1 12.90 13.84 -12.88
CA MET A 1 13.43 13.29 -14.15
C MET A 1 12.38 12.85 -15.18
N ARG A 2 11.08 12.72 -14.85
CA ARG A 2 10.04 12.23 -15.79
C ARG A 2 9.81 13.16 -17.00
N LEU A 3 9.78 14.48 -16.78
CA LEU A 3 9.54 15.48 -17.83
C LEU A 3 10.64 15.49 -18.92
N LEU A 4 11.90 15.32 -18.51
CA LEU A 4 13.05 15.24 -19.42
C LEU A 4 12.92 14.03 -20.36
N LYS A 5 12.56 12.87 -19.79
CA LYS A 5 12.35 11.64 -20.54
C LYS A 5 11.22 11.80 -21.56
N GLU A 6 10.11 12.42 -21.18
CA GLU A 6 8.98 12.67 -22.07
C GLU A 6 9.32 13.63 -23.21
N ARG A 7 10.05 14.71 -22.92
CA ARG A 7 10.52 15.67 -23.93
C ARG A 7 11.50 15.02 -24.91
N LEU A 8 12.49 14.27 -24.43
CA LEU A 8 13.45 13.56 -25.28
C LEU A 8 12.80 12.49 -26.16
N THR A 9 11.71 11.86 -25.69
CA THR A 9 10.96 10.87 -26.48
C THR A 9 10.25 11.50 -27.68
N ARG A 10 9.92 12.80 -27.62
CA ARG A 10 9.23 13.54 -28.69
C ARG A 10 10.17 14.31 -29.62
N VAL A 11 11.47 14.32 -29.35
CA VAL A 11 12.47 15.07 -30.14
C VAL A 11 13.22 14.08 -31.03
N GLU A 12 13.04 14.21 -32.34
CA GLU A 12 13.85 13.48 -33.32
C GLU A 12 15.24 14.13 -33.45
N LEU A 13 16.27 13.36 -33.13
CA LEU A 13 17.65 13.78 -33.27
C LEU A 13 18.14 13.39 -34.66
N ALA A 14 18.51 14.38 -35.47
CA ALA A 14 18.97 14.18 -36.85
C ALA A 14 20.34 13.47 -36.97
N GLY A 15 20.95 13.07 -35.85
CA GLY A 15 22.25 12.39 -35.81
C GLY A 15 22.65 11.99 -34.39
N ALA A 16 23.84 11.40 -34.26
CA ALA A 16 24.37 10.97 -32.97
C ALA A 16 24.70 12.19 -32.07
N VAL A 17 24.25 12.15 -30.81
CA VAL A 17 24.50 13.19 -29.81
C VAL A 17 25.55 12.72 -28.81
N ILE A 18 26.57 13.54 -28.57
CA ILE A 18 27.68 13.23 -27.66
C ILE A 18 27.57 13.91 -26.29
N ALA A 19 26.71 14.92 -26.14
CA ALA A 19 26.48 15.63 -24.90
C ALA A 19 25.08 16.27 -24.84
N LEU A 20 24.52 16.37 -23.64
CA LEU A 20 23.26 17.04 -23.34
C LEU A 20 23.47 17.94 -22.12
N GLN A 21 22.95 19.17 -22.19
CA GLN A 21 23.00 20.12 -21.08
C GLN A 21 21.59 20.54 -20.70
N VAL A 22 21.32 20.56 -19.39
CA VAL A 22 20.10 21.14 -18.83
C VAL A 22 20.45 22.50 -18.25
N VAL A 23 19.77 23.54 -18.72
CA VAL A 23 19.95 24.92 -18.25
C VAL A 23 18.66 25.36 -17.56
N VAL A 24 18.78 25.83 -16.32
CA VAL A 24 17.67 26.42 -15.58
C VAL A 24 17.81 27.94 -15.69
N GLN A 25 16.85 28.57 -16.37
CA GLN A 25 16.89 30.01 -16.64
C GLN A 25 16.27 30.84 -15.51
N GLU A 26 15.35 30.25 -14.75
CA GLU A 26 14.62 30.94 -13.69
C GLU A 26 14.48 29.98 -12.49
N VAL A 27 14.91 30.43 -11.32
CA VAL A 27 14.74 29.72 -10.05
C VAL A 27 13.94 30.64 -9.14
N LYS A 28 12.85 30.14 -8.59
CA LYS A 28 12.04 30.85 -7.60
C LYS A 28 12.21 30.22 -6.24
N GLU A 29 12.07 31.02 -5.19
CA GLU A 29 11.96 30.48 -3.83
C GLU A 29 10.80 29.49 -3.78
N ALA A 30 11.04 28.34 -3.15
CA ALA A 30 10.02 27.32 -3.01
C ALA A 30 8.94 27.86 -2.06
N GLU A 31 7.74 28.10 -2.58
CA GLU A 31 6.57 28.35 -1.74
C GLU A 31 6.37 27.14 -0.81
N ALA A 32 5.98 27.41 0.44
CA ALA A 32 5.66 26.35 1.39
C ALA A 32 4.66 25.38 0.76
N ALA A 33 4.94 24.08 0.88
CA ALA A 33 4.03 23.05 0.39
C ALA A 33 2.63 23.34 0.92
N SER A 34 1.66 23.51 0.01
CA SER A 34 0.26 23.61 0.41
C SER A 34 -0.08 22.37 1.25
N ASP A 35 -0.67 22.57 2.43
CA ASP A 35 -1.19 21.46 3.24
C ASP A 35 -2.34 20.71 2.54
N SER A 36 -2.87 21.27 1.44
CA SER A 36 -3.82 20.60 0.57
C SER A 36 -3.12 19.89 -0.58
N LEU A 37 -3.32 18.58 -0.69
CA LEU A 37 -2.92 17.78 -1.85
C LEU A 37 -3.59 18.24 -3.16
N PHE A 38 -4.72 18.96 -3.06
CA PHE A 38 -5.44 19.52 -4.20
C PHE A 38 -5.79 20.99 -3.89
N PRO A 39 -5.10 21.96 -4.51
CA PRO A 39 -5.21 23.38 -4.14
C PRO A 39 -6.54 24.03 -4.57
N ASP A 40 -7.31 23.41 -5.47
CA ASP A 40 -8.63 23.90 -5.84
C ASP A 40 -9.65 23.58 -4.75
N PRO A 41 -10.56 24.53 -4.40
CA PRO A 41 -11.66 24.23 -3.51
C PRO A 41 -12.48 23.10 -4.14
N GLY A 42 -12.41 21.92 -3.53
CA GLY A 42 -13.14 20.75 -3.99
C GLY A 42 -14.60 21.10 -4.26
N GLY A 43 -15.15 20.61 -5.38
CA GLY A 43 -16.50 20.91 -5.82
C GLY A 43 -17.57 20.71 -4.73
N THR A 44 -18.74 21.30 -4.91
CA THR A 44 -19.80 21.25 -3.90
C THR A 44 -20.31 19.81 -3.70
N ALA A 45 -20.98 19.53 -2.58
CA ALA A 45 -21.62 18.23 -2.36
C ALA A 45 -22.62 17.87 -3.49
N SER A 46 -23.26 18.88 -4.11
CA SER A 46 -24.13 18.71 -5.27
C SER A 46 -23.35 18.29 -6.51
N ASP A 47 -22.15 18.84 -6.74
CA ASP A 47 -21.30 18.47 -7.87
C ASP A 47 -20.80 17.03 -7.73
N HIS A 48 -20.46 16.63 -6.49
CA HIS A 48 -20.09 15.25 -6.18
C HIS A 48 -21.24 14.27 -6.46
N ALA A 49 -22.45 14.58 -6.00
CA ALA A 49 -23.63 13.75 -6.27
C ALA A 49 -23.90 13.62 -7.78
N ARG A 50 -23.86 14.75 -8.51
CA ARG A 50 -24.04 14.77 -9.97
C ARG A 50 -22.98 13.95 -10.70
N LEU A 51 -21.72 14.01 -10.26
CA LEU A 51 -20.65 13.19 -10.82
C LEU A 51 -20.94 11.71 -10.64
N LEU A 52 -21.35 11.28 -9.44
CA LEU A 52 -21.69 9.89 -9.17
C LEU A 52 -22.87 9.42 -10.03
N GLU A 53 -23.93 10.23 -10.16
CA GLU A 53 -25.07 9.93 -11.04
C GLU A 53 -24.63 9.72 -12.49
N LEU A 54 -23.75 10.60 -13.01
CA LEU A 54 -23.22 10.47 -14.37
C LEU A 54 -22.36 9.22 -14.55
N LEU A 55 -21.52 8.89 -13.57
CA LEU A 55 -20.69 7.69 -13.60
C LEU A 55 -21.57 6.43 -13.60
N VAL A 56 -22.57 6.36 -12.72
CA VAL A 56 -23.52 5.23 -12.65
C VAL A 56 -24.30 5.09 -13.95
N ALA A 57 -24.78 6.19 -14.53
CA ALA A 57 -25.54 6.16 -15.79
C ALA A 57 -24.70 5.66 -16.99
N ARG A 58 -23.38 5.91 -16.98
CA ARG A 58 -22.48 5.53 -18.08
C ARG A 58 -21.83 4.16 -17.91
N LEU A 59 -21.48 3.80 -16.68
CA LEU A 59 -20.70 2.60 -16.38
C LEU A 59 -21.57 1.47 -15.79
N GLY A 60 -22.78 1.75 -15.34
CA GLY A 60 -23.60 0.81 -14.57
C GLY A 60 -23.31 0.90 -13.07
N ALA A 61 -24.31 0.60 -12.24
CA ALA A 61 -24.20 0.71 -10.78
C ALA A 61 -23.19 -0.31 -10.19
N GLU A 62 -23.06 -1.46 -10.85
CA GLU A 62 -22.13 -2.54 -10.51
C GLU A 62 -20.65 -2.19 -10.75
N ASN A 63 -20.37 -1.16 -11.56
CA ASN A 63 -19.01 -0.73 -11.89
C ASN A 63 -18.59 0.54 -11.15
N VAL A 64 -19.49 1.18 -10.39
CA VAL A 64 -19.21 2.33 -9.54
C VAL A 64 -19.32 1.92 -8.08
N LEU A 65 -18.18 1.48 -7.54
CA LEU A 65 -18.10 0.84 -6.23
C LEU A 65 -17.43 1.73 -5.19
N ARG A 66 -17.81 1.52 -3.93
CA ARG A 66 -17.15 2.10 -2.75
C ARG A 66 -16.73 0.99 -1.77
N PRO A 67 -15.63 1.19 -1.02
CA PRO A 67 -15.23 0.24 0.00
C PRO A 67 -16.10 0.39 1.26
N VAL A 68 -16.51 -0.72 1.85
CA VAL A 68 -17.19 -0.79 3.14
C VAL A 68 -16.38 -1.67 4.07
N PRO A 69 -15.96 -1.16 5.25
CA PRO A 69 -15.24 -1.97 6.23
C PRO A 69 -16.05 -3.17 6.72
N LEU A 70 -15.37 -4.29 6.93
CA LEU A 70 -15.87 -5.50 7.55
C LEU A 70 -15.15 -5.73 8.87
N ALA A 71 -15.82 -6.39 9.82
CA ALA A 71 -15.25 -6.75 11.12
C ALA A 71 -14.34 -7.99 11.01
N ASP A 72 -13.30 -7.90 10.18
CA ASP A 72 -12.24 -8.89 10.04
C ASP A 72 -10.89 -8.15 10.11
N HIS A 73 -9.93 -8.70 10.85
CA HIS A 73 -8.61 -8.12 11.02
C HIS A 73 -7.67 -8.45 9.86
N ARG A 74 -8.04 -9.42 9.00
CA ARG A 74 -7.26 -9.75 7.81
C ARG A 74 -7.44 -8.64 6.77
N PRO A 75 -6.37 -7.95 6.38
CA PRO A 75 -6.42 -6.80 5.47
C PRO A 75 -7.04 -7.14 4.11
N GLU A 76 -6.92 -8.39 3.64
CA GLU A 76 -7.48 -8.87 2.36
C GLU A 76 -9.01 -8.95 2.35
N VAL A 77 -9.63 -9.05 3.53
CA VAL A 77 -11.08 -9.22 3.69
C VAL A 77 -11.70 -8.18 4.62
N ALA A 78 -10.90 -7.27 5.17
CA ALA A 78 -11.32 -6.18 6.05
C ALA A 78 -12.19 -5.14 5.35
N ALA A 79 -12.38 -5.24 4.04
CA ALA A 79 -13.31 -4.42 3.28
C ALA A 79 -13.98 -5.24 2.17
N ARG A 80 -15.20 -4.83 1.81
CA ARG A 80 -15.89 -5.29 0.59
C ARG A 80 -16.25 -4.11 -0.29
N TRP A 81 -16.28 -4.32 -1.59
CA TRP A 81 -16.78 -3.34 -2.55
C TRP A 81 -18.30 -3.46 -2.67
N VAL A 82 -19.00 -2.33 -2.56
CA VAL A 82 -20.46 -2.23 -2.74
C VAL A 82 -20.79 -1.13 -3.70
N SER A 83 -21.95 -1.19 -4.37
CA SER A 83 -22.37 -0.10 -5.24
C SER A 83 -22.51 1.20 -4.44
N VAL A 84 -22.14 2.32 -5.06
CA VAL A 84 -22.39 3.65 -4.48
C VAL A 84 -23.89 3.93 -4.29
N THR A 85 -24.75 3.23 -5.03
CA THR A 85 -26.21 3.35 -4.89
C THR A 85 -26.76 2.58 -3.69
N ASP A 86 -26.01 1.63 -3.14
CA ASP A 86 -26.46 0.81 -2.02
C ASP A 86 -26.48 1.63 -0.73
N LYS A 87 -27.61 1.60 -0.03
CA LYS A 87 -27.78 2.22 1.29
C LYS A 87 -27.10 1.37 2.38
N THR A 88 -25.77 1.30 2.34
CA THR A 88 -24.97 0.72 3.42
C THR A 88 -24.53 1.82 4.38
N LYS A 89 -24.70 1.59 5.69
CA LYS A 89 -24.19 2.48 6.73
C LYS A 89 -22.67 2.50 6.68
N TYR A 90 -22.09 3.69 6.62
CA TYR A 90 -20.65 3.85 6.77
C TYR A 90 -20.29 3.63 8.24
N VAL A 91 -19.34 2.74 8.48
CA VAL A 91 -18.72 2.53 9.79
C VAL A 91 -17.27 2.95 9.62
N ALA A 92 -16.81 3.93 10.40
CA ALA A 92 -15.42 4.33 10.36
C ALA A 92 -14.53 3.15 10.79
N PRO A 93 -13.49 2.80 10.02
CA PRO A 93 -12.55 1.76 10.43
C PRO A 93 -11.74 2.22 11.65
N ALA A 94 -11.31 1.27 12.48
CA ALA A 94 -10.38 1.55 13.56
C ALA A 94 -9.04 2.07 12.99
N THR A 95 -8.46 3.08 13.62
CA THR A 95 -7.25 3.79 13.16
C THR A 95 -5.96 3.34 13.85
N ASP A 96 -6.03 2.33 14.72
CA ASP A 96 -4.95 1.98 15.65
C ASP A 96 -3.72 1.36 14.97
N THR A 97 -3.86 0.92 13.71
CA THR A 97 -2.78 0.30 12.92
C THR A 97 -2.77 0.86 11.50
N PRO A 98 -1.58 1.14 10.93
CA PRO A 98 -1.48 1.61 9.56
C PRO A 98 -1.95 0.50 8.60
N ARG A 99 -3.08 0.73 7.92
CA ARG A 99 -3.60 -0.15 6.88
C ARG A 99 -3.12 0.31 5.50
N PRO A 100 -2.74 -0.60 4.60
CA PRO A 100 -2.31 -0.21 3.26
C PRO A 100 -3.49 0.36 2.47
N THR A 101 -3.25 1.44 1.73
CA THR A 101 -4.27 2.03 0.83
C THR A 101 -4.50 1.19 -0.42
N TRP A 102 -3.50 0.41 -0.84
CA TRP A 102 -3.57 -0.46 -2.02
C TRP A 102 -3.09 -1.85 -1.64
N GLN A 103 -3.73 -2.89 -2.16
CA GLN A 103 -3.29 -4.28 -1.99
C GLN A 103 -3.05 -4.95 -3.35
N LEU A 104 -2.07 -5.84 -3.42
CA LEU A 104 -1.94 -6.73 -4.57
C LEU A 104 -3.01 -7.82 -4.46
N GLU A 105 -3.58 -8.21 -5.60
CA GLU A 105 -4.53 -9.33 -5.68
C GLU A 105 -3.88 -10.64 -5.19
N ALA A 106 -2.64 -10.89 -5.60
CA ALA A 106 -1.85 -12.02 -5.15
C ALA A 106 -0.53 -11.56 -4.51
N PRO A 107 -0.16 -12.09 -3.34
CA PRO A 107 1.03 -11.67 -2.62
C PRO A 107 2.32 -12.26 -3.25
N ILE A 108 3.27 -11.39 -3.58
CA ILE A 108 4.54 -11.75 -4.25
C ILE A 108 5.58 -12.19 -3.22
N LYS A 109 6.19 -13.38 -3.35
CA LYS A 109 7.30 -13.84 -2.49
C LYS A 109 8.56 -12.99 -2.73
N LEU A 110 9.07 -12.37 -1.68
CA LEU A 110 10.27 -11.55 -1.70
C LEU A 110 11.54 -12.40 -1.63
N LEU A 111 12.59 -11.93 -2.29
CA LEU A 111 13.93 -12.52 -2.17
C LEU A 111 14.55 -12.10 -0.84
N MET A 112 15.44 -12.93 -0.30
CA MET A 112 16.24 -12.60 0.87
C MET A 112 17.69 -12.39 0.45
N ARG A 113 18.29 -11.27 0.83
CA ARG A 113 19.73 -10.97 0.63
C ARG A 113 20.32 -10.45 1.93
N GLY A 114 21.31 -11.16 2.47
CA GLY A 114 21.96 -10.76 3.74
C GLY A 114 20.97 -10.63 4.90
N GLU A 115 20.08 -11.61 5.07
CA GLU A 115 19.00 -11.63 6.08
C GLU A 115 17.96 -10.50 5.95
N ARG A 116 17.98 -9.72 4.87
CA ARG A 116 16.99 -8.67 4.61
C ARG A 116 16.07 -9.02 3.43
N PRO A 117 14.78 -8.66 3.48
CA PRO A 117 13.90 -8.77 2.32
C PRO A 117 14.41 -7.83 1.21
N PHE A 118 14.32 -8.27 -0.03
CA PHE A 118 14.81 -7.54 -1.20
C PHE A 118 13.74 -7.46 -2.28
N TYR A 119 13.49 -6.24 -2.76
CA TYR A 119 12.55 -5.95 -3.84
C TYR A 119 13.05 -4.75 -4.66
N GLY A 120 13.85 -5.01 -5.69
CA GLY A 120 14.59 -3.97 -6.43
C GLY A 120 15.77 -3.42 -5.62
N THR A 121 15.54 -3.06 -4.35
CA THR A 121 16.50 -2.64 -3.33
C THR A 121 16.33 -3.45 -2.04
N SER A 122 17.27 -3.29 -1.09
CA SER A 122 17.12 -3.89 0.24
C SER A 122 16.01 -3.17 0.99
N LEU A 123 15.13 -3.92 1.65
CA LEU A 123 14.04 -3.37 2.45
C LEU A 123 14.43 -3.31 3.93
N ARG A 124 14.11 -2.19 4.58
CA ARG A 124 14.28 -1.97 6.02
C ARG A 124 12.92 -1.90 6.69
N THR A 125 12.67 -2.73 7.69
CA THR A 125 11.44 -2.63 8.49
C THR A 125 11.41 -1.33 9.30
N VAL A 126 10.31 -0.58 9.21
CA VAL A 126 10.11 0.72 9.86
C VAL A 126 8.93 0.77 10.82
N SER A 127 8.12 -0.28 10.92
CA SER A 127 7.04 -0.39 11.92
C SER A 127 7.32 -1.46 12.96
N SER A 128 6.59 -1.39 14.09
CA SER A 128 6.33 -2.57 14.90
C SER A 128 5.56 -3.61 14.09
N GLY A 129 5.75 -4.89 14.42
CA GLY A 129 5.01 -5.96 13.78
C GLY A 129 3.57 -6.04 14.30
N GLU A 130 2.60 -6.19 13.41
CA GLU A 130 1.21 -6.49 13.74
C GLU A 130 0.96 -7.99 13.53
N ARG A 131 0.55 -8.71 14.58
CA ARG A 131 0.15 -10.11 14.43
C ARG A 131 -1.35 -10.21 14.17
N VAL A 132 -1.70 -10.91 13.11
CA VAL A 132 -3.08 -11.26 12.79
C VAL A 132 -3.24 -12.78 12.83
N GLU A 133 -4.11 -13.23 13.71
CA GLU A 133 -4.56 -14.61 13.84
C GLU A 133 -6.08 -14.64 13.66
N ALA A 134 -6.52 -15.10 12.50
CA ALA A 134 -7.92 -15.02 12.09
C ALA A 134 -8.28 -16.16 11.14
N GLY A 135 -9.56 -16.29 10.77
CA GLY A 135 -9.99 -17.28 9.78
C GLY A 135 -10.14 -18.71 10.30
N TRP A 136 -9.77 -18.97 11.56
CA TRP A 136 -9.78 -20.31 12.16
C TRP A 136 -11.18 -20.93 12.27
N PHE A 137 -12.23 -20.13 12.34
CA PHE A 137 -13.62 -20.61 12.36
C PHE A 137 -14.25 -20.73 10.96
N GLN A 138 -13.60 -20.18 9.92
CA GLN A 138 -14.06 -20.21 8.53
C GLN A 138 -13.29 -21.22 7.67
N GLY A 139 -12.42 -22.05 8.26
CA GLY A 139 -11.66 -23.08 7.56
C GLY A 139 -10.41 -22.57 6.83
N GLU A 140 -10.10 -21.29 6.91
CA GLU A 140 -8.94 -20.64 6.27
C GLU A 140 -8.09 -19.93 7.35
N PRO A 141 -7.46 -20.68 8.27
CA PRO A 141 -6.68 -20.10 9.34
C PRO A 141 -5.47 -19.34 8.77
N VAL A 142 -5.37 -18.07 9.12
CA VAL A 142 -4.25 -17.20 8.76
C VAL A 142 -3.53 -16.80 10.04
N THR A 143 -2.23 -17.07 10.08
CA THR A 143 -1.32 -16.62 11.13
C THR A 143 -0.17 -15.87 10.47
N ARG A 144 -0.24 -14.53 10.47
CA ARG A 144 0.71 -13.66 9.78
C ARG A 144 1.21 -12.55 10.69
N ASP A 145 2.50 -12.26 10.55
CA ASP A 145 3.16 -11.09 11.14
C ASP A 145 3.33 -10.04 10.03
N TYR A 146 2.59 -8.94 10.11
CA TYR A 146 2.62 -7.82 9.16
C TYR A 146 3.58 -6.72 9.62
N PHE A 147 4.24 -6.06 8.66
CA PHE A 147 5.21 -5.00 8.88
C PHE A 147 5.15 -3.97 7.75
N VAL A 148 5.50 -2.72 8.06
CA VAL A 148 5.85 -1.71 7.04
C VAL A 148 7.36 -1.78 6.83
N ALA A 149 7.78 -1.87 5.58
CA ALA A 149 9.17 -1.88 5.16
C ALA A 149 9.43 -0.77 4.13
N GLU A 150 10.54 -0.08 4.28
CA GLU A 150 10.95 1.04 3.45
C GLU A 150 12.10 0.61 2.53
N ALA A 151 12.02 0.98 1.25
CA ALA A 151 13.12 0.84 0.31
C ALA A 151 14.07 2.06 0.35
N ASP A 152 15.23 1.94 -0.30
CA ASP A 152 16.22 3.03 -0.38
C ASP A 152 15.67 4.32 -1.05
N ASP A 153 14.58 4.23 -1.82
CA ASP A 153 13.88 5.36 -2.45
C ASP A 153 12.73 5.92 -1.58
N HIS A 154 12.66 5.55 -0.30
CA HIS A 154 11.63 5.93 0.67
C HIS A 154 10.22 5.44 0.34
N VAL A 155 10.08 4.50 -0.61
CA VAL A 155 8.79 3.86 -0.88
C VAL A 155 8.47 2.86 0.22
N CYS A 156 7.30 3.02 0.83
CA CYS A 156 6.76 2.14 1.86
C CYS A 156 6.06 0.93 1.23
N TYR A 157 6.43 -0.26 1.68
CA TYR A 157 5.80 -1.53 1.34
C TYR A 157 5.22 -2.15 2.60
N TRP A 158 3.99 -2.62 2.49
CA TRP A 158 3.41 -3.46 3.51
C TRP A 158 3.78 -4.91 3.20
N ILE A 159 4.48 -5.54 4.11
CA ILE A 159 5.00 -6.90 3.94
C ILE A 159 4.51 -7.77 5.07
N PHE A 160 4.41 -9.07 4.83
CA PHE A 160 4.10 -10.02 5.90
C PHE A 160 4.99 -11.23 5.87
N ARG A 161 5.12 -11.86 7.04
CA ARG A 161 5.69 -13.18 7.23
C ARG A 161 4.60 -14.15 7.62
N GLU A 162 4.48 -15.23 6.86
CA GLU A 162 3.58 -16.33 7.21
C GLU A 162 4.22 -17.18 8.31
N ARG A 163 3.45 -17.48 9.36
CA ARG A 163 3.84 -18.46 10.36
C ARG A 163 3.16 -19.75 9.98
N THR A 164 3.93 -20.73 9.55
CA THR A 164 3.41 -22.09 9.46
C THR A 164 3.02 -22.49 10.88
N ALA A 165 1.73 -22.61 11.16
CA ALA A 165 1.30 -23.32 12.36
C ALA A 165 1.92 -24.72 12.29
N PRO A 166 2.51 -25.24 13.37
CA PRO A 166 2.86 -26.66 13.38
C PRO A 166 1.55 -27.41 13.17
N LEU A 167 1.41 -28.03 12.00
CA LEU A 167 0.44 -29.08 11.80
C LEU A 167 0.86 -30.16 12.79
N THR A 168 0.30 -30.16 14.00
CA THR A 168 0.25 -31.34 14.86
C THR A 168 -0.67 -32.33 14.17
N THR A 169 -0.19 -32.90 13.06
CA THR A 169 -0.67 -34.16 12.56
C THR A 169 -0.06 -35.17 13.52
N MET A 170 -0.85 -35.68 14.47
CA MET A 170 -0.48 -36.92 15.15
C MET A 170 -0.54 -38.05 14.11
N SER A 171 0.51 -38.16 13.29
CA SER A 171 0.79 -39.35 12.50
C SER A 171 2.10 -39.94 12.98
N ARG A 172 1.97 -41.16 13.49
CA ARG A 172 3.03 -41.97 14.09
C ARG A 172 3.87 -42.61 12.98
N ALA A 173 4.86 -41.89 12.46
CA ALA A 173 6.06 -42.44 11.80
C ALA A 173 7.00 -41.29 11.43
N GLY A 174 8.30 -41.50 11.61
CA GLY A 174 9.32 -40.47 11.48
C GLY A 174 9.50 -39.94 10.07
N ILE A 175 9.96 -38.70 9.99
CA ILE A 175 11.36 -38.33 9.69
C ILE A 175 11.44 -36.82 9.95
N CYS A 176 12.38 -36.44 10.80
CA CYS A 176 12.71 -35.05 11.05
C CYS A 176 13.58 -34.57 9.88
N THR A 177 13.08 -33.62 9.09
CA THR A 177 13.93 -32.77 8.25
C THR A 177 13.51 -31.33 8.46
N ASP A 178 14.43 -30.56 9.05
CA ASP A 178 14.45 -29.10 9.07
C ASP A 178 13.99 -28.51 7.74
N PHE A 179 13.09 -27.52 7.77
CA PHE A 179 13.05 -26.55 6.68
C PHE A 179 12.48 -25.20 7.13
N SER A 180 13.38 -24.21 7.19
CA SER A 180 13.11 -22.80 7.45
C SER A 180 12.52 -22.15 6.19
N ASP A 181 11.20 -21.99 6.12
CA ASP A 181 10.57 -21.17 5.07
C ASP A 181 10.25 -19.77 5.64
N LYS A 182 11.20 -18.85 5.52
CA LYS A 182 11.01 -17.42 5.76
C LYS A 182 10.32 -16.82 4.53
N SER A 183 9.01 -16.98 4.41
CA SER A 183 8.24 -16.42 3.29
C SER A 183 7.79 -14.99 3.61
N TRP A 184 8.41 -14.02 2.95
CA TRP A 184 8.01 -12.61 3.00
C TRP A 184 7.21 -12.27 1.75
N ARG A 185 6.07 -11.55 1.86
CA ARG A 185 5.28 -11.17 0.67
C ARG A 185 4.81 -9.71 0.64
N ARG A 186 4.62 -9.13 -0.56
CA ARG A 186 4.49 -7.68 -0.87
C ARG A 186 3.05 -7.13 -0.92
N VAL A 187 2.91 -5.85 -0.56
CA VAL A 187 1.85 -4.90 -0.93
C VAL A 187 2.45 -3.48 -1.06
N PRO A 188 2.23 -2.70 -2.14
CA PRO A 188 2.64 -1.30 -2.20
C PRO A 188 1.68 -0.40 -1.41
N SER A 189 2.19 0.40 -0.47
CA SER A 189 1.39 1.38 0.27
C SER A 189 1.95 2.78 0.03
N ALA A 190 1.13 3.70 -0.48
CA ALA A 190 1.47 5.13 -0.41
C ALA A 190 1.43 5.55 1.07
N CYS A 191 2.56 5.97 1.61
CA CYS A 191 2.69 6.37 3.01
C CYS A 191 1.84 7.62 3.28
N PRO A 192 0.84 7.60 4.18
CA PRO A 192 0.35 8.83 4.80
C PRO A 192 1.41 9.28 5.81
N ALA A 193 1.74 10.57 5.78
CA ALA A 193 2.74 11.18 6.65
C ALA A 193 2.53 10.76 8.12
N MET A 194 3.56 10.21 8.75
CA MET A 194 3.55 9.93 10.19
C MET A 194 3.55 11.26 10.96
N PRO A 195 2.69 11.44 11.99
CA PRO A 195 2.84 12.55 12.90
C PRO A 195 4.12 12.36 13.72
N SER A 196 4.98 13.38 13.71
CA SER A 196 6.18 13.43 14.53
C SER A 196 5.81 13.33 16.02
N CYS A 197 6.32 12.32 16.72
CA CYS A 197 6.29 12.30 18.19
C CYS A 197 7.12 13.46 18.73
N SER A 198 6.45 14.50 19.22
CA SER A 198 7.05 15.51 20.10
C SER A 198 7.27 14.89 21.48
N ALA A 199 8.51 14.93 21.95
CA ALA A 199 8.88 14.53 23.31
C ALA A 199 8.32 15.53 24.34
N PRO A 200 7.94 15.08 25.56
CA PRO A 200 7.47 15.97 26.61
C PRO A 200 8.64 16.74 27.27
N PRO A 201 8.39 17.96 27.78
CA PRO A 201 9.42 18.71 28.49
C PRO A 201 9.68 18.09 29.87
N THR A 202 10.95 17.83 30.16
CA THR A 202 11.48 17.60 31.51
C THR A 202 11.20 18.82 32.39
N SER A 203 10.58 18.58 33.56
CA SER A 203 10.57 19.51 34.70
C SER A 203 11.79 19.30 35.56
#